data_AF-A0A8H7AS46-F1
#
_entry.id   AF-A0A8H7AS46-F1
#
_cell.length_a   1.000
_cell.length_b   1.000
_cell.length_c   1.000
_cell.angle_alpha   90.00
_cell.angle_beta   90.00
_cell.angle_gamma   90.00
#
_symmetry.space_group_name_H-M   'P 1'
#
loop_
_entity.id
_entity.type
_entity.pdbx_description
1 polymer ?
#
loop_
_entity_poly.entity_id
_entity_poly.type
_entity_poly.pdbx_seq_one_letter_code
_entity_poly.pdbx_strand_id
1 'polypeptide(L)'
;MTPRSIRQTFLLGENNRSSKQMDSNITMAAFGGISDESISDAGQSHTTQVDLEDQRLSRRFSKQRMPSDSSEDHTSTAFKINRRTISDAILGLSDGLTVPFALSAGLSSLGTTKIVILGGLAELVAGAISMGLGGFLGARSELESYNFTLRNTKLQIEKYPAQTSALVYDIFHAYDLSPSTITSMEKKLQSSPEQLLAFLMDFHHKESFPTLGRAYKTAATLAISYFLGGLIPLIPYFIVARTEVMTALWWSIGVMGITLLVFGYSKTCIVVGWSGWKNVLAGTKGGLQMLLVGAAAAGAAIGLVRAIEQGGIYV
;
A
#
# COMPACT_ATOMS: atom_id res chain seq x y z
N MET A 1 25.06 61.20 -25.84
CA MET A 1 25.65 62.01 -24.75
C MET A 1 25.26 61.37 -23.43
N THR A 2 26.24 60.79 -22.76
CA THR A 2 26.28 60.27 -21.39
C THR A 2 26.25 61.44 -20.36
N PRO A 3 26.41 61.22 -19.04
CA PRO A 3 25.55 60.49 -18.10
C PRO A 3 25.37 61.30 -16.77
N ARG A 4 24.64 60.78 -15.77
CA ARG A 4 25.00 61.00 -14.34
C ARG A 4 24.45 59.89 -13.45
N SER A 5 25.40 59.16 -12.89
CA SER A 5 25.29 58.19 -11.80
C SER A 5 24.99 58.86 -10.46
N ILE A 6 24.37 58.14 -9.52
CA ILE A 6 24.93 57.86 -8.18
C ILE A 6 24.22 56.62 -7.60
N ARG A 7 25.07 55.76 -7.03
CA ARG A 7 24.78 54.51 -6.31
C ARG A 7 24.06 54.77 -4.99
N GLN A 8 23.15 53.88 -4.60
CA GLN A 8 23.12 53.35 -3.24
C GLN A 8 22.89 51.84 -3.28
N THR A 9 23.92 51.13 -2.87
CA THR A 9 23.93 49.73 -2.46
C THR A 9 23.44 49.66 -1.02
N PHE A 10 22.82 48.53 -0.65
CA PHE A 10 22.89 47.86 0.66
C PHE A 10 21.55 47.67 1.41
N LEU A 11 21.34 46.41 1.81
CA LEU A 11 20.31 45.83 2.70
C LEU A 11 18.95 45.50 2.10
N LEU A 12 18.81 44.26 1.60
CA LEU A 12 17.82 43.28 2.07
C LEU A 12 18.21 41.89 1.52
N GLY A 13 19.27 41.35 2.12
CA GLY A 13 19.51 39.91 2.16
C GLY A 13 18.84 39.32 3.40
N GLU A 14 18.51 38.03 3.31
CA GLU A 14 18.18 37.13 4.41
C GLU A 14 16.85 37.34 5.13
N ASN A 15 15.75 36.74 4.62
CA ASN A 15 14.84 36.01 5.51
C ASN A 15 13.86 35.03 4.82
N ASN A 16 14.34 34.12 3.94
CA ASN A 16 13.41 33.12 3.39
C ASN A 16 14.04 31.75 3.02
N ARG A 17 15.03 31.30 3.81
CA ARG A 17 15.64 29.96 3.64
C ARG A 17 15.49 29.00 4.83
N SER A 18 14.84 29.40 5.91
CA SER A 18 14.74 28.54 7.11
C SER A 18 13.51 27.62 7.14
N SER A 19 12.46 27.88 6.34
CA SER A 19 11.22 27.06 6.36
C SER A 19 11.15 25.92 5.36
N LYS A 20 12.12 25.78 4.44
CA LYS A 20 12.13 24.71 3.41
C LYS A 20 13.16 23.61 3.63
N GLN A 21 13.94 23.68 4.71
CA GLN A 21 15.02 22.73 5.01
C GLN A 21 14.73 21.86 6.25
N MET A 22 13.62 22.10 6.95
CA MET A 22 13.16 21.29 8.08
C MET A 22 12.35 20.07 7.61
N ASP A 23 11.63 20.19 6.49
CA ASP A 23 10.76 19.12 5.98
C ASP A 23 11.51 18.02 5.20
N SER A 24 12.74 18.28 4.76
CA SER A 24 13.55 17.29 4.02
C SER A 24 14.31 16.31 4.91
N ASN A 25 14.48 16.62 6.21
CA ASN A 25 15.23 15.75 7.13
C ASN A 25 14.35 14.70 7.82
N ILE A 26 13.02 14.84 7.76
CA ILE A 26 12.08 13.88 8.36
C ILE A 26 11.76 12.73 7.40
N THR A 27 11.87 12.94 6.09
CA THR A 27 11.60 11.91 5.06
C THR A 27 12.80 11.01 4.76
N MET A 28 14.01 11.36 5.21
CA MET A 28 15.27 10.65 4.92
C MET A 28 15.73 9.69 6.04
N ALA A 29 14.99 9.58 7.14
CA ALA A 29 15.30 8.65 8.23
C ALA A 29 14.61 7.27 8.10
N ALA A 30 13.77 7.07 7.08
CA ALA A 30 12.97 5.84 6.90
C ALA A 30 13.61 4.79 5.96
N PHE A 31 14.82 5.03 5.43
CA PHE A 31 15.57 4.09 4.60
C PHE A 31 17.05 4.08 5.01
N GLY A 32 17.33 3.64 6.24
CA GLY A 32 18.68 3.40 6.76
C GLY A 32 18.83 1.93 7.11
N GLY A 33 19.83 1.27 6.52
CA GLY A 33 20.01 -0.18 6.51
C GLY A 33 20.12 -0.84 7.88
N ILE A 34 19.66 -2.09 7.92
CA ILE A 34 19.99 -3.05 8.98
C ILE A 34 21.38 -3.59 8.64
N SER A 35 22.37 -3.13 9.39
CA SER A 35 23.67 -3.79 9.54
C SER A 35 23.72 -4.36 10.95
N ASP A 36 23.91 -5.67 11.06
CA ASP A 36 24.18 -6.36 12.33
C ASP A 36 25.50 -5.87 12.96
N GLU A 37 25.48 -5.48 14.24
CA GLU A 37 26.31 -6.10 15.30
C GLU A 37 25.99 -5.49 16.68
N SER A 38 25.57 -6.37 17.59
CA SER A 38 25.71 -6.35 19.06
C SER A 38 25.61 -5.01 19.83
N ILE A 39 24.58 -4.86 20.69
CA ILE A 39 24.68 -4.34 22.08
C ILE A 39 23.34 -4.54 22.84
N SER A 40 23.44 -5.29 23.95
CA SER A 40 22.76 -5.17 25.24
C SER A 40 21.25 -5.46 25.41
N ASP A 41 21.01 -6.51 26.19
CA ASP A 41 19.78 -7.11 26.74
C ASP A 41 18.93 -6.18 27.66
N ALA A 42 19.16 -4.86 27.63
CA ALA A 42 18.43 -3.86 28.43
C ALA A 42 17.37 -3.09 27.63
N GLY A 43 17.42 -3.17 26.29
CA GLY A 43 16.49 -2.45 25.39
C GLY A 43 15.13 -3.12 25.21
N GLN A 44 15.04 -4.46 25.29
CA GLN A 44 13.80 -5.19 24.98
C GLN A 44 12.68 -4.98 26.02
N SER A 45 13.03 -4.77 27.29
CA SER A 45 12.06 -4.60 28.38
C SER A 45 11.27 -3.29 28.25
N HIS A 46 11.94 -2.22 27.79
CA HIS A 46 11.33 -0.90 27.66
C HIS A 46 10.45 -0.79 26.42
N THR A 47 10.86 -1.36 25.28
CA THR A 47 10.02 -1.43 24.07
C THR A 47 8.77 -2.28 24.30
N THR A 48 8.90 -3.43 24.97
CA THR A 48 7.77 -4.33 25.21
C THR A 48 6.72 -3.71 26.14
N GLN A 49 7.12 -2.95 27.18
CA GLN A 49 6.16 -2.27 28.06
C GLN A 49 5.45 -1.10 27.35
N VAL A 50 6.20 -0.33 26.56
CA VAL A 50 5.67 0.78 25.75
C VAL A 50 4.66 0.27 24.73
N ASP A 51 4.96 -0.85 24.04
CA ASP A 51 4.06 -1.49 23.08
C ASP A 51 2.76 -2.00 23.72
N LEU A 52 2.83 -2.53 24.95
CA LEU A 52 1.67 -3.03 25.68
C LEU A 52 0.73 -1.91 26.13
N GLU A 53 1.28 -0.78 26.57
CA GLU A 53 0.48 0.41 26.90
C GLU A 53 -0.15 1.04 25.66
N ASP A 54 0.56 1.08 24.53
CA ASP A 54 0.04 1.53 23.24
C ASP A 54 -1.16 0.71 22.82
N GLN A 55 -1.02 -0.61 22.92
CA GLN A 55 -2.07 -1.53 22.55
C GLN A 55 -3.30 -1.39 23.46
N ARG A 56 -3.12 -1.08 24.76
CA ARG A 56 -4.20 -0.83 25.71
C ARG A 56 -4.91 0.50 25.45
N LEU A 57 -4.16 1.58 25.23
CA LEU A 57 -4.70 2.91 24.90
C LEU A 57 -5.53 2.83 23.63
N SER A 58 -5.00 2.19 22.60
CA SER A 58 -5.66 1.99 21.31
C SER A 58 -6.93 1.16 21.44
N ARG A 59 -6.91 0.07 22.24
CA ARG A 59 -8.10 -0.75 22.52
C ARG A 59 -9.17 -0.01 23.31
N ARG A 60 -8.79 0.86 24.26
CA ARG A 60 -9.75 1.71 24.99
C ARG A 60 -10.37 2.73 24.04
N PHE A 61 -9.54 3.39 23.25
CA PHE A 61 -9.96 4.37 22.27
C PHE A 61 -10.88 3.78 21.19
N SER A 62 -10.56 2.59 20.68
CA SER A 62 -11.42 1.87 19.73
C SER A 62 -12.78 1.50 20.33
N LYS A 63 -12.85 1.27 21.65
CA LYS A 63 -14.08 0.90 22.36
C LYS A 63 -14.94 2.12 22.73
N GLN A 64 -14.32 3.29 22.89
CA GLN A 64 -14.98 4.57 23.19
C GLN A 64 -15.46 5.33 21.96
N ARG A 65 -14.88 5.06 20.78
CA ARG A 65 -15.41 5.59 19.51
C ARG A 65 -16.88 5.17 19.40
N MET A 66 -17.79 6.14 19.20
CA MET A 66 -19.18 5.84 18.84
C MET A 66 -19.17 4.87 17.65
N PRO A 67 -20.05 3.86 17.62
CA PRO A 67 -20.04 2.86 16.57
C PRO A 67 -20.31 3.53 15.23
N SER A 68 -19.26 3.79 14.45
CA SER A 68 -19.38 4.32 13.10
C SER A 68 -19.67 3.21 12.07
N ASP A 69 -20.32 2.12 12.49
CA ASP A 69 -20.78 1.03 11.60
C ASP A 69 -22.05 0.33 12.13
N SER A 70 -22.92 1.04 12.86
CA SER A 70 -24.30 0.59 13.09
C SER A 70 -25.25 1.35 12.18
N SER A 71 -25.02 1.25 10.86
CA SER A 71 -26.10 1.44 9.90
C SER A 71 -27.05 0.25 10.06
N GLU A 72 -28.30 0.57 10.37
CA GLU A 72 -29.40 -0.36 10.60
C GLU A 72 -29.51 -1.47 9.54
N ASP A 73 -29.88 -2.62 10.06
CA ASP A 73 -29.91 -3.93 9.42
C ASP A 73 -31.07 -4.01 8.40
N HIS A 74 -30.85 -3.53 7.19
CA HIS A 74 -31.68 -3.90 6.04
C HIS A 74 -31.13 -5.18 5.41
N THR A 75 -31.70 -6.30 5.87
CA THR A 75 -31.90 -7.56 5.14
C THR A 75 -31.40 -7.59 3.69
N SER A 76 -30.12 -7.93 3.53
CA SER A 76 -29.64 -8.61 2.33
C SER A 76 -28.48 -9.52 2.71
N THR A 77 -28.67 -10.82 2.48
CA THR A 77 -27.70 -11.90 2.58
C THR A 77 -26.63 -11.78 1.49
N ALA A 78 -25.91 -10.66 1.46
CA ALA A 78 -24.71 -10.49 0.67
C ALA A 78 -23.52 -10.53 1.63
N PHE A 79 -22.66 -11.54 1.45
CA PHE A 79 -21.36 -11.65 2.10
C PHE A 79 -20.65 -10.28 2.02
N LYS A 80 -20.57 -9.52 3.11
CA LYS A 80 -20.02 -8.14 3.13
C LYS A 80 -18.49 -8.24 2.98
N ILE A 81 -18.01 -8.46 1.75
CA ILE A 81 -16.59 -8.53 1.44
C ILE A 81 -15.99 -7.13 1.62
N ASN A 82 -14.96 -6.99 2.46
CA ASN A 82 -14.31 -5.73 2.73
C ASN A 82 -13.54 -5.25 1.47
N ARG A 83 -13.77 -3.99 1.05
CA ARG A 83 -13.10 -3.35 -0.11
C ARG A 83 -11.57 -3.50 -0.05
N ARG A 84 -10.98 -3.47 1.14
CA ARG A 84 -9.52 -3.61 1.31
C ARG A 84 -9.06 -5.05 1.06
N THR A 85 -9.82 -6.06 1.48
CA THR A 85 -9.54 -7.47 1.13
C THR A 85 -9.62 -7.69 -0.37
N ILE A 86 -10.58 -7.06 -1.06
CA ILE A 86 -10.66 -7.11 -2.53
C ILE A 86 -9.42 -6.46 -3.16
N SER A 87 -9.00 -5.30 -2.64
CA SER A 87 -7.78 -4.63 -3.11
C SER A 87 -6.54 -5.49 -2.91
N ASP A 88 -6.36 -6.07 -1.73
CA ASP A 88 -5.24 -6.96 -1.40
C ASP A 88 -5.23 -8.19 -2.33
N ALA A 89 -6.40 -8.76 -2.61
CA ALA A 89 -6.53 -9.89 -3.54
C ALA A 89 -6.20 -9.50 -4.98
N ILE A 90 -6.68 -8.34 -5.45
CA ILE A 90 -6.37 -7.84 -6.80
C ILE A 90 -4.87 -7.56 -6.94
N LEU A 91 -4.23 -6.99 -5.92
CA LEU A 91 -2.78 -6.76 -5.92
C LEU A 91 -2.02 -8.10 -6.01
N GLY A 92 -2.35 -9.06 -5.15
CA GLY A 92 -1.72 -10.38 -5.17
C GLY A 92 -1.93 -11.12 -6.49
N LEU A 93 -3.16 -11.16 -7.02
CA LEU A 93 -3.46 -11.80 -8.30
C LEU A 93 -2.77 -11.10 -9.48
N SER A 94 -2.72 -9.77 -9.50
CA SER A 94 -2.09 -9.01 -10.58
C SER A 94 -0.61 -9.39 -10.74
N ASP A 95 0.10 -9.45 -9.63
CA ASP A 95 1.52 -9.78 -9.63
C ASP A 95 1.74 -11.27 -9.84
N GLY A 96 0.92 -12.12 -9.19
CA GLY A 96 0.95 -13.58 -9.38
C GLY A 96 0.63 -14.00 -10.81
N LEU A 97 -0.20 -13.27 -11.55
CA LEU A 97 -0.43 -13.54 -12.97
C LEU A 97 0.73 -13.10 -13.86
N THR A 98 1.46 -12.05 -13.46
CA THR A 98 2.43 -11.40 -14.36
C THR A 98 3.85 -11.91 -14.17
N VAL A 99 4.33 -11.98 -12.92
CA VAL A 99 5.73 -12.31 -12.62
C VAL A 99 6.07 -13.77 -12.94
N PRO A 100 5.30 -14.78 -12.48
CA PRO A 100 5.53 -16.19 -12.80
C PRO A 100 5.34 -16.49 -14.30
N PHE A 101 4.44 -15.77 -14.98
CA PHE A 101 4.30 -15.84 -16.43
C PHE A 101 5.54 -15.32 -17.15
N ALA A 102 6.02 -14.14 -16.79
CA ALA A 102 7.21 -13.56 -17.40
C ALA A 102 8.45 -14.45 -17.17
N LEU A 103 8.61 -14.95 -15.94
CA LEU A 103 9.69 -15.88 -15.60
C LEU A 103 9.60 -17.18 -16.41
N SER A 104 8.42 -17.81 -16.48
CA SER A 104 8.25 -19.05 -17.23
C SER A 104 8.47 -18.85 -18.74
N ALA A 105 8.07 -17.71 -19.29
CA ALA A 105 8.35 -17.34 -20.67
C ALA A 105 9.86 -17.15 -20.93
N GLY A 106 10.58 -16.49 -20.04
CA GLY A 106 12.04 -16.35 -20.11
C GLY A 106 12.77 -17.68 -19.97
N LEU A 107 12.44 -18.48 -18.95
CA LEU A 107 13.06 -19.81 -18.74
C LEU A 107 12.78 -20.78 -19.88
N SER A 108 11.64 -20.64 -20.56
CA SER A 108 11.30 -21.47 -21.71
C SER A 108 12.28 -21.30 -22.87
N SER A 109 12.93 -20.15 -23.01
CA SER A 109 13.94 -19.98 -24.07
C SER A 109 15.25 -20.71 -23.78
N LEU A 110 15.49 -21.17 -22.54
CA LEU A 110 16.75 -21.79 -22.12
C LEU A 110 16.79 -23.31 -22.20
N GLY A 111 15.65 -24.01 -22.29
CA GLY A 111 15.70 -25.47 -22.27
C GLY A 111 14.40 -26.17 -21.90
N THR A 112 14.51 -27.18 -21.03
CA THR A 112 13.46 -28.19 -20.77
C THR A 112 12.33 -27.72 -19.84
N THR A 113 11.16 -28.34 -19.97
CA THR A 113 9.96 -28.04 -19.16
C THR A 113 10.24 -28.17 -17.66
N LYS A 114 11.19 -29.03 -17.27
CA LYS A 114 11.58 -29.23 -15.87
C LYS A 114 12.18 -27.96 -15.24
N ILE A 115 13.00 -27.22 -15.97
CA ILE A 115 13.61 -25.97 -15.49
C ILE A 115 12.51 -24.93 -15.25
N VAL A 116 11.58 -24.81 -16.20
CA VAL A 116 10.44 -23.88 -16.11
C VAL A 116 9.55 -24.20 -14.91
N ILE A 117 9.19 -25.47 -14.71
CA ILE A 117 8.34 -25.88 -13.59
C ILE A 117 9.04 -25.65 -12.24
N LEU A 118 10.29 -26.11 -12.10
CA LEU A 118 10.99 -26.00 -10.81
C LEU A 118 11.32 -24.55 -10.48
N GLY A 119 11.79 -23.77 -11.46
CA GLY A 119 12.06 -22.34 -11.30
C GLY A 119 10.78 -21.55 -11.03
N GLY A 120 9.71 -21.83 -11.76
CA GLY A 120 8.40 -21.20 -11.56
C GLY A 120 7.77 -21.53 -10.21
N LEU A 121 7.82 -22.78 -9.76
CA LEU A 121 7.31 -23.15 -8.43
C LEU A 121 8.14 -22.54 -7.29
N ALA A 122 9.48 -22.50 -7.45
CA ALA A 122 10.35 -21.88 -6.47
C ALA A 122 10.06 -20.38 -6.33
N GLU A 123 9.93 -19.69 -7.46
CA GLU A 123 9.55 -18.27 -7.50
C GLU A 123 8.14 -18.06 -6.95
N LEU A 124 7.18 -18.94 -7.25
CA LEU A 124 5.82 -18.82 -6.76
C LEU A 124 5.74 -18.89 -5.22
N VAL A 125 6.45 -19.84 -4.62
CA VAL A 125 6.51 -19.99 -3.15
C VAL A 125 7.25 -18.82 -2.53
N ALA A 126 8.42 -18.45 -3.06
CA ALA A 126 9.19 -17.32 -2.55
C ALA A 126 8.42 -16.00 -2.65
N GLY A 127 7.78 -15.75 -3.79
CA GLY A 127 6.97 -14.56 -4.05
C GLY A 127 5.73 -14.49 -3.17
N ALA A 128 5.01 -15.61 -2.98
CA ALA A 128 3.84 -15.65 -2.08
C ALA A 128 4.22 -15.34 -0.63
N ILE A 129 5.33 -15.90 -0.13
CA ILE A 129 5.84 -15.62 1.22
C ILE A 129 6.26 -14.14 1.32
N SER A 130 7.01 -13.65 0.34
CA SER A 130 7.49 -12.26 0.31
C SER A 130 6.33 -11.27 0.31
N MET A 131 5.33 -11.46 -0.55
CA MET A 131 4.12 -10.63 -0.57
C MET A 131 3.31 -10.71 0.72
N GLY A 132 3.14 -11.90 1.28
CA GLY A 132 2.44 -12.10 2.53
C GLY A 132 3.11 -11.34 3.68
N LEU A 133 4.43 -11.47 3.81
CA LEU A 133 5.22 -10.73 4.80
C LEU A 133 5.19 -9.22 4.54
N GLY A 134 5.33 -8.78 3.29
CA GLY A 134 5.23 -7.36 2.93
C GLY A 134 3.88 -6.76 3.32
N GLY A 135 2.79 -7.48 3.06
CA GLY A 135 1.45 -7.10 3.50
C GLY A 135 1.28 -7.08 5.02
N PHE A 136 1.86 -8.06 5.73
CA PHE A 136 1.85 -8.11 7.20
C PHE A 136 2.58 -6.91 7.80
N LEU A 137 3.82 -6.67 7.35
CA LEU A 137 4.68 -5.59 7.85
C LEU A 137 4.07 -4.23 7.52
N GLY A 138 3.53 -4.03 6.31
CA GLY A 138 2.84 -2.80 5.93
C GLY A 138 1.63 -2.54 6.82
N ALA A 139 0.76 -3.54 7.01
CA ALA A 139 -0.43 -3.41 7.84
C ALA A 139 -0.10 -3.21 9.34
N ARG A 140 1.02 -3.75 9.81
CA ARG A 140 1.54 -3.56 11.17
C ARG A 140 2.16 -2.16 11.34
N SER A 141 2.95 -1.70 10.38
CA SER A 141 3.55 -0.36 10.38
C SER A 141 2.47 0.73 10.36
N GLU A 142 1.38 0.55 9.62
CA GLU A 142 0.21 1.45 9.68
C GLU A 142 -0.39 1.53 11.10
N LEU A 143 -0.44 0.43 11.85
CA LEU A 143 -0.94 0.42 13.23
C LEU A 143 0.04 1.11 14.19
N GLU A 144 1.34 0.88 14.03
CA GLU A 144 2.38 1.53 14.83
C GLU A 144 2.41 3.04 14.59
N SER A 145 2.30 3.47 13.31
CA SER A 145 2.15 4.88 12.93
C SER A 145 0.94 5.52 13.59
N TYR A 146 -0.22 4.85 13.53
CA TYR A 146 -1.45 5.34 14.16
C TYR A 146 -1.27 5.53 15.68
N ASN A 147 -0.65 4.57 16.38
CA ASN A 147 -0.44 4.65 17.82
C ASN A 147 0.52 5.77 18.19
N PHE A 148 1.58 5.97 17.41
CA PHE A 148 2.51 7.08 17.57
C PHE A 148 1.80 8.43 17.44
N THR A 149 1.00 8.62 16.39
CA THR A 149 0.17 9.83 16.22
C THR A 149 -0.76 10.01 17.40
N LEU A 150 -1.51 8.97 17.80
CA LEU A 150 -2.45 9.01 18.93
C LEU A 150 -1.78 9.47 20.24
N ARG A 151 -0.60 8.95 20.55
CA ARG A 151 0.16 9.34 21.74
C ARG A 151 0.64 10.77 21.67
N ASN A 152 1.22 11.18 20.54
CA ASN A 152 1.71 12.53 20.37
C ASN A 152 0.58 13.55 20.45
N THR A 153 -0.56 13.29 19.82
CA THR A 153 -1.74 14.15 19.91
C THR A 153 -2.26 14.22 21.35
N LYS A 154 -2.28 13.11 22.08
CA LYS A 154 -2.65 13.10 23.51
C LYS A 154 -1.70 13.99 24.34
N LEU A 155 -0.39 13.86 24.14
CA LEU A 155 0.60 14.69 24.82
C LEU A 155 0.47 16.17 24.43
N GLN A 156 0.11 16.47 23.18
CA GLN A 156 -0.14 17.84 22.71
C GLN A 156 -1.37 18.45 23.40
N ILE A 157 -2.46 17.70 23.54
CA ILE A 157 -3.66 18.16 24.26
C ILE A 157 -3.31 18.54 25.71
N GLU A 158 -2.47 17.73 26.37
CA GLU A 158 -2.06 17.96 27.77
C GLU A 158 -1.06 19.12 27.92
N LYS A 159 -0.07 19.23 27.02
CA LYS A 159 1.02 20.21 27.15
C LYS A 159 0.72 21.57 26.50
N TYR A 160 -0.07 21.59 25.44
CA TYR A 160 -0.27 22.78 24.60
C TYR A 160 -1.76 23.05 24.30
N PRO A 161 -2.62 23.20 25.32
CA PRO A 161 -4.07 23.34 25.12
C PRO A 161 -4.45 24.52 24.22
N ALA A 162 -3.73 25.64 24.29
CA ALA A 162 -3.97 26.80 23.43
C ALA A 162 -3.71 26.50 21.94
N GLN A 163 -2.70 25.69 21.63
CA GLN A 163 -2.40 25.28 20.24
C GLN A 163 -3.46 24.32 19.72
N THR A 164 -3.85 23.34 20.54
CA THR A 164 -4.91 22.38 20.22
C THR A 164 -6.24 23.07 19.95
N SER A 165 -6.53 24.13 20.70
CA SER A 165 -7.72 24.98 20.53
C SER A 165 -7.73 25.70 19.19
N ALA A 166 -6.59 26.28 18.80
CA ALA A 166 -6.41 26.89 17.49
C ALA A 166 -6.62 25.87 16.35
N LEU A 167 -6.14 24.63 16.50
CA LEU A 167 -6.37 23.58 15.50
C LEU A 167 -7.86 23.26 15.31
N VAL A 168 -8.63 23.18 16.41
CA VAL A 168 -10.09 22.97 16.34
C VAL A 168 -10.77 24.14 15.64
N TYR A 169 -10.37 25.37 15.98
CA TYR A 169 -10.88 26.57 15.33
C TYR A 169 -10.60 26.55 13.83
N ASP A 170 -9.37 26.26 13.41
CA ASP A 170 -8.95 26.24 12.01
C ASP A 170 -9.72 25.19 11.20
N ILE A 171 -9.96 24.00 11.78
CA ILE A 171 -10.74 22.93 11.14
C ILE A 171 -12.17 23.40 10.87
N PHE A 172 -12.83 24.02 11.86
CA PHE A 172 -14.21 24.48 11.70
C PHE A 172 -14.33 25.74 10.85
N HIS A 173 -13.34 26.63 10.90
CA HIS A 173 -13.29 27.84 10.09
C HIS A 173 -13.23 27.52 8.58
N ALA A 174 -12.59 26.40 8.20
CA ALA A 174 -12.58 25.93 6.82
C ALA A 174 -13.97 25.56 6.25
N TYR A 175 -15.01 25.47 7.10
CA TYR A 175 -16.40 25.21 6.72
C TYR A 175 -17.30 26.47 6.80
N ASP A 176 -16.72 27.68 6.86
CA ASP A 176 -17.46 28.95 6.94
C ASP A 176 -18.46 29.05 8.11
N LEU A 177 -18.16 28.36 9.21
CA LEU A 177 -18.98 28.42 10.42
C LEU A 177 -18.80 29.78 11.13
N SER A 178 -19.89 30.33 11.66
CA SER A 178 -19.84 31.58 12.41
C SER A 178 -18.91 31.46 13.65
N PRO A 179 -18.12 32.49 13.99
CA PRO A 179 -17.18 32.42 15.10
C PRO A 179 -17.82 32.03 16.44
N SER A 180 -19.05 32.49 16.70
CA SER A 180 -19.80 32.15 17.92
C SER A 180 -20.17 30.67 18.01
N THR A 181 -20.40 30.01 16.87
CA THR A 181 -20.67 28.57 16.80
C THR A 181 -19.40 27.76 17.02
N ILE A 182 -18.28 28.19 16.44
CA ILE A 182 -16.97 27.54 16.59
C ILE A 182 -16.56 27.55 18.07
N THR A 183 -16.63 28.69 18.74
CA THR A 183 -16.28 28.80 20.17
C THR A 183 -17.14 27.89 21.05
N SER A 184 -18.42 27.72 20.71
CA SER A 184 -19.33 26.83 21.44
C SER A 184 -18.97 25.34 21.25
N MET A 185 -18.62 24.95 20.03
CA MET A 185 -18.17 23.59 19.70
C MET A 185 -16.81 23.28 20.33
N GLU A 186 -15.86 24.21 20.22
CA GLU A 186 -14.52 24.13 20.80
C GLU A 186 -14.60 23.92 22.32
N LYS A 187 -15.38 24.75 23.04
CA LYS A 187 -15.57 24.62 24.49
C LYS A 187 -16.16 23.25 24.86
N LYS A 188 -17.08 22.72 24.04
CA LYS A 188 -17.67 21.39 24.26
C LYS A 188 -16.66 20.28 24.03
N LEU A 189 -15.82 20.37 23.00
CA LEU A 189 -14.75 19.41 22.73
C LEU A 189 -13.67 19.45 23.82
N GLN A 190 -13.25 20.63 24.26
CA GLN A 190 -12.28 20.79 25.35
C GLN A 190 -12.78 20.21 26.69
N SER A 191 -14.09 20.18 26.92
CA SER A 191 -14.65 19.57 28.13
C SER A 191 -14.46 18.04 28.21
N SER A 192 -14.11 17.40 27.09
CA SER A 192 -13.84 15.96 27.01
C SER A 192 -12.55 15.69 26.22
N PRO A 193 -11.40 15.51 26.89
CA PRO A 193 -10.11 15.26 26.24
C PRO A 193 -10.13 14.07 25.28
N GLU A 194 -10.94 13.04 25.57
CA GLU A 194 -11.09 11.87 24.70
C GLU A 194 -11.84 12.19 23.39
N GLN A 195 -12.88 13.02 23.46
CA GLN A 195 -13.61 13.47 22.26
C GLN A 195 -12.78 14.43 21.43
N LEU A 196 -12.01 15.31 22.09
CA LEU A 196 -11.06 16.19 21.42
C LEU A 196 -9.96 15.38 20.71
N LEU A 197 -9.42 14.35 21.38
CA LEU A 197 -8.44 13.45 20.77
C LEU A 197 -9.04 12.70 19.56
N ALA A 198 -10.25 12.17 19.68
CA ALA A 198 -10.95 11.50 18.56
C ALA A 198 -11.19 12.46 17.39
N PHE A 199 -11.65 13.67 17.69
CA PHE A 199 -11.85 14.71 16.70
C PHE A 199 -10.54 15.05 15.97
N LEU A 200 -9.44 15.26 16.68
CA LEU A 200 -8.16 15.59 16.04
C LEU A 200 -7.60 14.42 15.23
N MET A 201 -7.73 13.18 15.70
CA MET A 201 -7.32 12.01 14.90
C MET A 201 -8.10 11.91 13.58
N ASP A 202 -9.41 12.14 13.61
CA ASP A 202 -10.27 12.00 12.43
C ASP A 202 -10.21 13.22 11.48
N PHE A 203 -10.16 14.44 12.02
CA PHE A 203 -10.28 15.67 11.22
C PHE A 203 -8.94 16.37 10.96
N HIS A 204 -8.01 16.35 11.92
CA HIS A 204 -6.68 16.95 11.73
C HIS A 204 -5.74 15.97 11.02
N HIS A 205 -5.57 14.78 11.60
CA HIS A 205 -4.64 13.76 11.07
C HIS A 205 -5.25 12.91 9.95
N LYS A 206 -6.58 12.86 9.83
CA LYS A 206 -7.32 12.04 8.85
C LYS A 206 -6.94 10.55 8.91
N GLU A 207 -6.53 10.10 10.09
CA GLU A 207 -6.10 8.73 10.32
C GLU A 207 -7.27 7.90 10.89
N SER A 208 -7.75 6.94 10.10
CA SER A 208 -8.77 5.99 10.54
C SER A 208 -8.15 4.86 11.34
N PHE A 209 -8.80 4.46 12.44
CA PHE A 209 -8.34 3.34 13.27
C PHE A 209 -8.17 2.04 12.46
N PRO A 210 -6.95 1.46 12.41
CA PRO A 210 -6.74 0.20 11.71
C PRO A 210 -7.38 -0.98 12.47
N THR A 211 -8.06 -1.87 11.76
CA THR A 211 -8.75 -3.01 12.39
C THR A 211 -7.78 -4.01 13.03
N LEU A 212 -8.07 -4.43 14.27
CA LEU A 212 -7.26 -5.43 14.99
C LEU A 212 -7.29 -6.78 14.24
N GLY A 213 -6.13 -7.42 14.08
CA GLY A 213 -6.00 -8.69 13.35
C GLY A 213 -5.99 -8.55 11.82
N ARG A 214 -6.03 -7.32 11.28
CA ARG A 214 -5.95 -7.04 9.84
C ARG A 214 -4.67 -7.53 9.20
N ALA A 215 -3.53 -7.38 9.88
CA ALA A 215 -2.23 -7.71 9.30
C ALA A 215 -2.16 -9.17 8.81
N TYR A 216 -2.67 -10.12 9.59
CA TYR A 216 -2.75 -11.53 9.18
C TYR A 216 -3.69 -11.76 8.00
N LYS A 217 -4.84 -11.07 7.95
CA LYS A 217 -5.80 -11.18 6.84
C LYS A 217 -5.21 -10.64 5.54
N THR A 218 -4.57 -9.48 5.58
CA THR A 218 -3.89 -8.88 4.42
C THR A 218 -2.75 -9.79 3.95
N ALA A 219 -1.92 -10.30 4.86
CA ALA A 219 -0.84 -11.23 4.55
C ALA A 219 -1.35 -12.49 3.84
N ALA A 220 -2.35 -13.16 4.42
CA ALA A 220 -2.93 -14.37 3.85
C ALA A 220 -3.59 -14.10 2.48
N THR A 221 -4.33 -13.00 2.37
CA THR A 221 -5.04 -12.65 1.13
C THR A 221 -4.05 -12.40 -0.01
N LEU A 222 -2.98 -11.62 0.22
CA LEU A 222 -1.93 -11.37 -0.76
C LEU A 222 -1.21 -12.65 -1.16
N ALA A 223 -0.73 -13.43 -0.18
CA ALA A 223 0.03 -14.65 -0.44
C ALA A 223 -0.77 -15.69 -1.23
N ILE A 224 -2.01 -15.95 -0.82
CA ILE A 224 -2.89 -16.93 -1.50
C ILE A 224 -3.25 -16.44 -2.90
N SER A 225 -3.58 -15.16 -3.04
CA SER A 225 -3.93 -14.57 -4.35
C SER A 225 -2.77 -14.62 -5.33
N TYR A 226 -1.55 -14.31 -4.86
CA TYR A 226 -0.32 -14.44 -5.64
C TYR A 226 -0.06 -15.89 -6.06
N PHE A 227 -0.09 -16.80 -5.10
CA PHE A 227 0.15 -18.22 -5.35
C PHE A 227 -0.85 -18.80 -6.37
N LEU A 228 -2.15 -18.52 -6.20
CA LEU A 228 -3.17 -19.01 -7.12
C LEU A 228 -3.07 -18.36 -8.50
N GLY A 229 -2.75 -17.05 -8.57
CA GLY A 229 -2.51 -16.36 -9.83
C GLY A 229 -1.34 -16.98 -10.60
N GLY A 230 -0.24 -17.28 -9.92
CA GLY A 230 0.98 -17.79 -10.55
C GLY A 230 0.98 -19.27 -10.88
N LEU A 231 0.03 -20.05 -10.36
CA LEU A 231 -0.20 -21.41 -10.87
C LEU A 231 -0.73 -21.39 -12.31
N ILE A 232 -1.57 -20.42 -12.66
CA ILE A 232 -2.24 -20.37 -13.97
C ILE A 232 -1.26 -20.42 -15.16
N PRO A 233 -0.19 -19.59 -15.23
CA PRO A 233 0.77 -19.68 -16.32
C PRO A 233 1.56 -20.99 -16.34
N LEU A 234 1.68 -21.68 -15.20
CA LEU A 234 2.42 -22.95 -15.08
C LEU A 234 1.60 -24.18 -15.49
N ILE A 235 0.26 -24.12 -15.45
CA ILE A 235 -0.63 -25.25 -15.79
C ILE A 235 -0.26 -25.92 -17.12
N PRO A 236 -0.05 -25.20 -18.24
CA PRO A 236 0.29 -25.83 -19.51
C PRO A 236 1.61 -26.61 -19.51
N TYR A 237 2.58 -26.17 -18.70
CA TYR A 237 3.86 -26.87 -18.57
C TYR A 237 3.73 -28.21 -17.83
N PHE A 238 2.70 -28.40 -16.99
CA PHE A 238 2.44 -29.70 -16.36
C PHE A 238 1.77 -30.71 -17.29
N ILE A 239 1.01 -30.23 -18.29
CA ILE A 239 0.17 -31.07 -19.17
C ILE A 239 0.93 -31.49 -20.42
N VAL A 240 1.71 -30.58 -21.02
CA VAL A 240 2.44 -30.83 -22.27
C VAL A 240 3.67 -31.72 -22.00
N ALA A 241 4.00 -32.58 -22.96
CA ALA A 241 5.15 -33.48 -22.86
C ALA A 241 6.46 -32.72 -22.55
N ARG A 242 7.31 -33.33 -21.72
CA ARG A 242 8.55 -32.70 -21.19
C ARG A 242 9.56 -32.26 -22.26
N THR A 243 9.44 -32.77 -23.48
CA THR A 243 10.30 -32.48 -24.63
C THR A 243 9.84 -31.28 -25.46
N GLU A 244 8.61 -30.77 -25.25
CA GLU A 244 8.00 -29.75 -26.08
C GLU A 244 7.73 -28.43 -25.33
N VAL A 245 8.81 -27.80 -24.85
CA VAL A 245 8.71 -26.57 -24.05
C VAL A 245 8.10 -25.42 -24.84
N MET A 246 8.43 -25.33 -26.13
CA MET A 246 7.86 -24.31 -27.01
C MET A 246 6.35 -24.48 -27.19
N THR A 247 5.87 -25.72 -27.32
CA THR A 247 4.43 -26.01 -27.37
C THR A 247 3.76 -25.60 -26.05
N ALA A 248 4.37 -25.92 -24.90
CA ALA A 248 3.86 -25.51 -23.59
C ALA A 248 3.80 -23.98 -23.43
N LEU A 249 4.81 -23.27 -23.92
CA LEU A 249 4.87 -21.81 -23.92
C LEU A 249 3.73 -21.20 -24.74
N TRP A 250 3.46 -21.68 -25.95
CA TRP A 250 2.35 -21.16 -26.78
C TRP A 250 0.99 -21.35 -26.10
N TRP A 251 0.78 -22.50 -25.47
CA TRP A 251 -0.44 -22.75 -24.67
C TRP A 251 -0.51 -21.81 -23.47
N SER A 252 0.61 -21.59 -22.76
CA SER A 252 0.70 -20.64 -21.64
C SER A 252 0.39 -19.21 -22.08
N ILE A 253 0.94 -18.75 -23.21
CA ILE A 253 0.61 -17.43 -23.78
C ILE A 253 -0.89 -17.31 -24.08
N GLY A 254 -1.51 -18.34 -24.67
CA GLY A 254 -2.94 -18.34 -24.95
C GLY A 254 -3.80 -18.27 -23.68
N VAL A 255 -3.52 -19.13 -22.70
CA VAL A 255 -4.21 -19.16 -21.39
C VAL A 255 -4.04 -17.83 -20.67
N MET A 256 -2.82 -17.28 -20.65
CA MET A 256 -2.54 -16.01 -19.99
C MET A 256 -3.16 -14.82 -20.71
N GLY A 257 -3.20 -14.82 -22.05
CA GLY A 257 -3.89 -13.77 -22.80
C GLY A 257 -5.36 -13.65 -22.40
N ILE A 258 -6.06 -14.78 -22.31
CA ILE A 258 -7.46 -14.82 -21.85
C ILE A 258 -7.55 -14.41 -20.38
N THR A 259 -6.68 -14.96 -19.53
CA THR A 259 -6.71 -14.72 -18.08
C THR A 259 -6.48 -13.24 -17.74
N LEU A 260 -5.48 -12.59 -18.35
CA LEU A 260 -5.18 -11.18 -18.12
C LEU A 260 -6.30 -10.27 -18.63
N LEU A 261 -6.93 -10.60 -19.76
CA LEU A 261 -8.10 -9.86 -20.26
C LEU A 261 -9.29 -9.95 -19.29
N VAL A 262 -9.63 -11.17 -18.85
CA VAL A 262 -10.75 -11.41 -17.92
C VAL A 262 -10.47 -10.75 -16.56
N PHE A 263 -9.26 -10.91 -16.04
CA PHE A 263 -8.86 -10.31 -14.77
C PHE A 263 -8.84 -8.78 -14.83
N GLY A 264 -8.24 -8.21 -15.87
CA GLY A 264 -8.18 -6.76 -16.07
C GLY A 264 -9.55 -6.12 -16.29
N TYR A 265 -10.46 -6.83 -16.96
CA TYR A 265 -11.87 -6.42 -17.08
C TYR A 265 -12.55 -6.45 -15.70
N SER A 266 -12.47 -7.59 -15.01
CA SER A 266 -13.13 -7.82 -13.72
C SER A 266 -12.68 -6.82 -12.65
N LYS A 267 -11.36 -6.60 -12.50
CA LYS A 267 -10.82 -5.65 -11.51
C LYS A 267 -11.32 -4.22 -11.78
N THR A 268 -11.51 -3.86 -13.04
CA THR A 268 -11.95 -2.52 -13.43
C THR A 268 -13.46 -2.34 -13.21
N CYS A 269 -14.26 -3.37 -13.52
CA CYS A 269 -15.70 -3.37 -13.25
C CYS A 269 -16.04 -3.38 -11.76
N ILE A 270 -15.20 -3.99 -10.91
CA ILE A 270 -15.35 -3.91 -9.46
C ILE A 270 -15.24 -2.46 -8.96
N VAL A 271 -14.39 -1.64 -9.59
CA VAL A 271 -14.16 -0.25 -9.16
C VAL A 271 -15.16 0.72 -9.80
N VAL A 272 -15.41 0.57 -11.11
CA VAL A 272 -16.19 1.54 -11.90
C VAL A 272 -17.68 1.16 -11.97
N GLY A 273 -18.01 -0.09 -11.64
CA GLY A 273 -19.36 -0.65 -11.75
C GLY A 273 -19.54 -1.51 -13.02
N TRP A 274 -20.59 -2.34 -13.00
CA TRP A 274 -20.83 -3.36 -14.03
C TRP A 274 -21.78 -2.92 -15.14
N SER A 275 -22.60 -1.89 -14.90
CA SER A 275 -23.68 -1.48 -15.82
C SER A 275 -23.33 -0.21 -16.58
N GLY A 276 -23.59 -0.20 -17.90
CA GLY A 276 -23.47 0.96 -18.77
C GLY A 276 -22.32 0.86 -19.79
N TRP A 277 -22.53 1.43 -20.99
CA TRP A 277 -21.58 1.37 -22.10
C TRP A 277 -20.19 1.93 -21.75
N LYS A 278 -20.15 3.03 -20.98
CA LYS A 278 -18.90 3.64 -20.51
C LYS A 278 -18.09 2.72 -19.59
N ASN A 279 -18.77 1.89 -18.81
CA ASN A 279 -18.17 0.98 -17.83
C ASN A 279 -17.63 -0.28 -18.50
N VAL A 280 -18.35 -0.80 -19.50
CA VAL A 280 -17.84 -1.89 -20.36
C VAL A 280 -16.58 -1.42 -21.10
N LEU A 281 -16.57 -0.19 -21.64
CA LEU A 281 -15.40 0.37 -22.30
C LEU A 281 -14.23 0.59 -21.34
N ALA A 282 -14.48 0.97 -20.09
CA ALA A 282 -13.45 1.04 -19.06
C ALA A 282 -12.89 -0.35 -18.73
N GLY A 283 -13.76 -1.36 -18.61
CA GLY A 283 -13.38 -2.75 -18.39
C GLY A 283 -12.48 -3.30 -19.49
N THR A 284 -12.84 -3.10 -20.76
CA THR A 284 -12.03 -3.57 -21.89
C THR A 284 -10.66 -2.87 -21.94
N LYS A 285 -10.61 -1.56 -21.63
CA LYS A 285 -9.33 -0.85 -21.47
C LYS A 285 -8.49 -1.43 -20.33
N GLY A 286 -9.10 -1.76 -19.20
CA GLY A 286 -8.40 -2.40 -18.07
C GLY A 286 -7.86 -3.79 -18.41
N GLY A 287 -8.63 -4.59 -19.15
CA GLY A 287 -8.18 -5.87 -19.72
C GLY A 287 -6.99 -5.70 -20.65
N LEU A 288 -7.08 -4.77 -21.61
CA LEU A 288 -6.02 -4.49 -22.56
C LEU A 288 -4.75 -3.97 -21.89
N GLN A 289 -4.88 -3.11 -20.88
CA GLN A 289 -3.75 -2.64 -20.08
C GLN A 289 -3.02 -3.82 -19.42
N MET A 290 -3.77 -4.76 -18.82
CA MET A 290 -3.17 -5.91 -18.16
C MET A 290 -2.46 -6.84 -19.15
N LEU A 291 -3.05 -7.04 -20.33
CA LEU A 291 -2.42 -7.78 -21.43
C LEU A 291 -1.10 -7.13 -21.86
N LEU A 292 -1.07 -5.80 -22.02
CA LEU A 292 0.13 -5.06 -22.40
C LEU A 292 1.22 -5.15 -21.33
N VAL A 293 0.87 -5.04 -20.05
CA VAL A 293 1.82 -5.19 -18.94
C VAL A 293 2.40 -6.61 -18.92
N GLY A 294 1.55 -7.64 -19.06
CA GLY A 294 2.00 -9.03 -19.14
C GLY A 294 2.91 -9.31 -20.33
N ALA A 295 2.56 -8.81 -21.52
CA ALA A 295 3.38 -8.93 -22.71
C ALA A 295 4.72 -8.21 -22.59
N ALA A 296 4.74 -7.00 -22.01
CA ALA A 296 5.96 -6.25 -21.75
C ALA A 296 6.87 -6.98 -20.73
N ALA A 297 6.31 -7.49 -19.64
CA ALA A 297 7.06 -8.24 -18.63
C ALA A 297 7.67 -9.52 -19.22
N ALA A 298 6.88 -10.32 -19.95
CA ALA A 298 7.38 -11.52 -20.61
C ALA A 298 8.42 -11.20 -21.69
N GLY A 299 8.20 -10.16 -22.50
CA GLY A 299 9.18 -9.68 -23.49
C GLY A 299 10.49 -9.25 -22.84
N ALA A 300 10.44 -8.53 -21.71
CA ALA A 300 11.62 -8.14 -20.96
C ALA A 300 12.37 -9.34 -20.38
N ALA A 301 11.67 -10.33 -19.82
CA ALA A 301 12.29 -11.55 -19.29
C ALA A 301 12.96 -12.37 -20.40
N ILE A 302 12.27 -12.60 -21.53
CA ILE A 302 12.85 -13.27 -22.70
C ILE A 302 14.06 -12.49 -23.24
N GLY A 303 13.95 -11.16 -23.33
CA GLY A 303 15.02 -10.29 -23.81
C GLY A 303 16.27 -10.35 -22.94
N LEU A 304 16.09 -10.31 -21.62
CA LEU A 304 17.18 -10.44 -20.65
C LEU A 304 17.89 -11.78 -20.78
N VAL A 305 17.12 -12.87 -20.81
CA VAL A 305 17.65 -14.23 -20.92
C VAL A 305 18.46 -14.41 -22.22
N ARG A 306 17.92 -13.93 -23.36
CA ARG A 306 18.62 -13.98 -24.65
C ARG A 306 19.88 -13.11 -24.68
N ALA A 307 19.86 -11.95 -24.02
CA ALA A 307 21.03 -11.08 -23.95
C ALA A 307 22.18 -11.73 -23.18
N ILE A 308 21.88 -12.46 -22.09
CA ILE A 308 22.87 -13.21 -21.31
C ILE A 308 23.47 -14.35 -22.16
N GLU A 309 22.62 -15.08 -22.90
CA GLU A 309 23.07 -16.18 -23.77
C GLU A 309 24.00 -15.69 -24.90
N GLN A 310 23.69 -14.56 -25.53
CA GLN A 310 24.53 -13.96 -26.57
C GLN A 310 25.83 -13.36 -26.03
N GLY A 311 25.83 -12.92 -24.76
CA GLY A 311 26.99 -12.33 -24.09
C GLY A 311 28.08 -13.34 -23.68
N GLY A 312 27.87 -14.64 -23.89
CA GLY A 312 28.86 -15.68 -23.58
C GLY A 312 29.10 -15.89 -22.08
N ILE A 313 28.19 -15.42 -21.22
CA ILE A 313 28.23 -15.72 -19.78
C ILE A 313 27.70 -17.14 -19.61
N TYR A 314 28.61 -18.12 -19.63
CA TYR A 314 28.25 -19.52 -19.40
C TYR A 314 27.66 -19.70 -17.99
N VAL A 315 26.42 -20.19 -17.93
CA VAL A 315 25.75 -20.76 -16.74
C VAL A 315 25.49 -22.24 -17.00
#